data_AF-A0AAD8IIS7-F1
#
_entry.id   AF-A0AAD8IIS7-F1
#
_cell.length_a   1.000
_cell.length_b   1.000
_cell.length_c   1.000
_cell.angle_alpha   90.00
_cell.angle_beta   90.00
_cell.angle_gamma   90.00
#
_symmetry.space_group_name_H-M   'P 1'
#
loop_
_entity.id
_entity.type
_entity.pdbx_description
1 polymer ?
#
loop_
_entity_poly.entity_id
_entity_poly.type
_entity_poly.pdbx_seq_one_letter_code
_entity_poly.pdbx_strand_id
1 'polypeptide(L)'
;MDQVAKKAVVIREVWEGNLEFEFSLIRSAVKSHSCISIDTEFPGTVIPDIKNRKFYDLNPEETYSLMKANVDASKLIQLGLTLSDEHGNLPDFGSGACCVWQFNFREFDVDKDLQEFSSIELLKRNGIDFSANKMHGVRSEDFARLFRGCFGPNCTWVTFHGGYDFGYLTKALTNSDLPRDLGTFRDLLSHYFGISMYDVKAMMEPFRFRGGLESLAACFNLVRVAGKSHQAGSDSLLTMQVFMKVKEWCISRRYATALRPCMPYGLNLEVITHAGRAIDELIGLLQSPGSPVELFKLSAPNLGCLI
;
A
#
# COMPACT_ATOMS: atom_id res chain seq x y z
N MET A 1 -13.03 27.04 21.96
CA MET A 1 -12.78 26.56 20.59
C MET A 1 -13.19 25.11 20.59
N ASP A 2 -14.34 24.81 19.99
CA ASP A 2 -14.96 23.50 20.03
C ASP A 2 -14.01 22.46 19.41
N GLN A 3 -13.65 21.44 20.19
CA GLN A 3 -13.10 20.22 19.64
C GLN A 3 -14.21 19.59 18.80
N VAL A 4 -14.15 19.75 17.47
CA VAL A 4 -14.99 18.99 16.56
C VAL A 4 -14.73 17.51 16.88
N ALA A 5 -15.73 16.82 17.43
CA ALA A 5 -15.62 15.41 17.77
C ALA A 5 -15.19 14.64 16.51
N LYS A 6 -14.10 13.88 16.61
CA LYS A 6 -13.57 13.11 15.49
C LYS A 6 -14.62 12.07 15.11
N LYS A 7 -15.14 12.12 13.87
CA LYS A 7 -16.16 11.18 13.39
C LYS A 7 -15.61 9.75 13.48
N ALA A 8 -16.47 8.81 13.87
CA ALA A 8 -16.13 7.39 13.82
C ALA A 8 -15.85 6.97 12.36
N VAL A 9 -14.95 6.00 12.16
CA VAL A 9 -14.65 5.44 10.84
C VAL A 9 -15.25 4.05 10.74
N VAL A 10 -16.02 3.81 9.68
CA VAL A 10 -16.67 2.53 9.39
C VAL A 10 -15.94 1.87 8.22
N ILE A 11 -15.48 0.64 8.41
CA ILE A 11 -15.00 -0.21 7.32
C ILE A 11 -16.22 -0.86 6.67
N ARG A 12 -16.44 -0.56 5.39
CA ARG A 12 -17.54 -1.08 4.59
C ARG A 12 -17.08 -2.38 3.92
N GLU A 13 -17.58 -3.50 4.42
CA GLU A 13 -17.33 -4.81 3.81
C GLU A 13 -18.03 -4.90 2.45
N VAL A 14 -17.24 -5.15 1.41
CA VAL A 14 -17.71 -5.27 0.03
C VAL A 14 -17.63 -6.74 -0.39
N TRP A 15 -18.80 -7.27 -0.74
CA TRP A 15 -19.07 -8.63 -1.19
C TRP A 15 -19.77 -8.55 -2.56
N GLU A 16 -20.01 -9.70 -3.19
CA GLU A 16 -20.68 -9.75 -4.50
C GLU A 16 -22.02 -9.01 -4.50
N GLY A 17 -22.81 -9.17 -3.42
CA GLY A 17 -24.17 -8.64 -3.33
C GLY A 17 -24.29 -7.11 -3.19
N ASN A 18 -23.25 -6.41 -2.75
CA ASN A 18 -23.26 -4.94 -2.61
C ASN A 18 -22.21 -4.23 -3.48
N LEU A 19 -21.46 -4.96 -4.31
CA LEU A 19 -20.35 -4.44 -5.11
C LEU A 19 -20.70 -3.17 -5.92
N GLU A 20 -21.78 -3.23 -6.70
CA GLU A 20 -22.22 -2.11 -7.56
C GLU A 20 -22.60 -0.87 -6.73
N PHE A 21 -23.28 -1.08 -5.60
CA PHE A 21 -23.69 0.01 -4.71
C PHE A 21 -22.46 0.69 -4.08
N GLU A 22 -21.50 -0.08 -3.58
CA GLU A 22 -20.28 0.46 -2.99
C GLU A 22 -19.43 1.20 -4.02
N PHE A 23 -19.31 0.67 -5.25
CA PHE A 23 -18.66 1.40 -6.34
C PHE A 23 -19.39 2.70 -6.71
N SER A 24 -20.71 2.78 -6.57
CA SER A 24 -21.44 4.04 -6.78
C SER A 24 -21.05 5.11 -5.76
N LEU A 25 -20.84 4.71 -4.50
CA LEU A 25 -20.36 5.60 -3.43
C LEU A 25 -18.91 6.03 -3.70
N ILE A 26 -18.04 5.10 -4.07
CA ILE A 26 -16.63 5.38 -4.40
C ILE A 26 -16.57 6.39 -5.57
N ARG A 27 -17.32 6.16 -6.66
CA ARG A 27 -17.38 7.10 -7.80
C ARG A 27 -17.83 8.50 -7.39
N SER A 28 -18.72 8.61 -6.41
CA SER A 28 -19.12 9.91 -5.87
C SER A 28 -18.00 10.54 -5.03
N ALA A 29 -17.33 9.76 -4.19
CA ALA A 29 -16.27 10.23 -3.29
C ALA A 29 -15.00 10.68 -4.04
N VAL A 30 -14.57 9.95 -5.08
CA VAL A 30 -13.33 10.25 -5.85
C VAL A 30 -13.30 11.69 -6.37
N LYS A 31 -14.46 12.31 -6.61
CA LYS A 31 -14.56 13.69 -7.11
C LYS A 31 -14.00 14.73 -6.14
N SER A 32 -14.08 14.47 -4.83
CA SER A 32 -13.56 15.36 -3.77
C SER A 32 -12.45 14.72 -2.94
N HIS A 33 -12.32 13.39 -3.01
CA HIS A 33 -11.36 12.59 -2.24
C HIS A 33 -10.49 11.79 -3.21
N SER A 34 -9.64 12.48 -3.96
CA SER A 34 -8.82 11.90 -5.04
C SER A 34 -7.48 11.32 -4.58
N CYS A 35 -7.15 11.41 -3.28
CA CYS A 35 -6.00 10.71 -2.70
C CYS A 35 -6.47 9.34 -2.22
N ILE A 36 -5.88 8.27 -2.74
CA ILE A 36 -6.34 6.90 -2.58
C ILE A 36 -5.20 6.09 -2.01
N SER A 37 -5.39 5.46 -0.86
CA SER A 37 -4.47 4.43 -0.39
C SER A 37 -5.07 3.04 -0.58
N ILE A 38 -4.18 2.11 -0.91
CA ILE A 38 -4.51 0.69 -1.02
C ILE A 38 -3.58 -0.13 -0.13
N ASP A 39 -4.07 -1.31 0.20
CA ASP A 39 -3.34 -2.39 0.85
C ASP A 39 -4.02 -3.70 0.45
N THR A 40 -3.30 -4.82 0.38
CA THR A 40 -3.87 -6.11 -0.01
C THR A 40 -3.49 -7.23 0.95
N GLU A 41 -4.43 -8.17 1.12
CA GLU A 41 -4.14 -9.45 1.78
C GLU A 41 -4.16 -10.58 0.76
N PHE A 42 -3.15 -11.44 0.85
CA PHE A 42 -2.89 -12.54 -0.07
C PHE A 42 -2.16 -13.68 0.68
N PRO A 43 -2.07 -14.90 0.11
CA PRO A 43 -1.66 -16.08 0.88
C PRO A 43 -0.13 -16.20 1.05
N GLY A 44 0.56 -15.08 1.26
CA GLY A 44 2.00 -15.01 1.46
C GLY A 44 2.83 -15.26 0.20
N THR A 45 4.10 -15.64 0.40
CA THR A 45 5.04 -15.96 -0.69
C THR A 45 5.27 -17.47 -0.77
N VAL A 46 4.76 -18.08 -1.85
CA VAL A 46 4.83 -19.52 -2.10
C VAL A 46 6.09 -19.93 -2.87
N ILE A 47 6.72 -18.99 -3.56
CA ILE A 47 7.98 -19.16 -4.28
C ILE A 47 9.04 -18.29 -3.60
N PRO A 48 9.98 -18.88 -2.85
CA PRO A 48 11.05 -18.13 -2.19
C PRO A 48 12.14 -17.69 -3.18
N ASP A 49 12.94 -16.68 -2.81
CA ASP A 49 14.20 -16.42 -3.51
C ASP A 49 15.15 -17.61 -3.31
N ILE A 50 15.52 -18.28 -4.40
CA ILE A 50 16.43 -19.43 -4.41
C ILE A 50 17.77 -19.09 -3.75
N LYS A 51 18.20 -17.83 -3.80
CA LYS A 51 19.46 -17.38 -3.21
C LYS A 51 19.34 -16.95 -1.73
N ASN A 52 18.14 -17.01 -1.15
CA ASN A 52 17.84 -16.54 0.23
C ASN A 52 18.41 -15.14 0.52
N ARG A 53 18.44 -14.25 -0.49
CA ARG A 53 18.89 -12.88 -0.29
C ARG A 53 17.81 -12.08 0.40
N LYS A 54 18.21 -11.01 1.08
CA LYS A 54 17.24 -10.09 1.67
C LYS A 54 16.66 -9.23 0.56
N PHE A 55 15.41 -8.80 0.74
CA PHE A 55 14.69 -8.00 -0.26
C PHE A 55 15.51 -6.77 -0.73
N TYR A 56 16.20 -6.11 0.19
CA TYR A 56 17.02 -4.93 -0.11
C TYR A 56 18.34 -5.23 -0.84
N ASP A 57 18.71 -6.50 -1.02
CA ASP A 57 19.87 -6.92 -1.80
C ASP A 57 19.49 -7.23 -3.28
N LEU A 58 18.20 -7.18 -3.61
CA LEU A 58 17.70 -7.43 -4.96
C LEU A 58 17.70 -6.15 -5.79
N ASN A 59 18.09 -6.26 -7.06
CA ASN A 59 17.87 -5.17 -8.00
C ASN A 59 16.40 -5.15 -8.47
N PRO A 60 15.92 -4.06 -9.10
CA PRO A 60 14.51 -3.94 -9.47
C PRO A 60 13.95 -5.06 -10.36
N GLU A 61 14.74 -5.58 -11.30
CA GLU A 61 14.31 -6.68 -12.18
C GLU A 61 14.20 -8.01 -11.42
N GLU A 62 15.11 -8.26 -10.48
CA GLU A 62 15.05 -9.43 -9.61
C GLU A 62 13.86 -9.35 -8.65
N THR A 63 13.63 -8.17 -8.05
CA THR A 63 12.46 -7.90 -7.21
C THR A 63 11.17 -8.13 -7.98
N TYR A 64 11.08 -7.59 -9.20
CA TYR A 64 9.94 -7.78 -10.08
C TYR A 64 9.72 -9.25 -10.43
N SER A 65 10.78 -9.97 -10.81
CA SER A 65 10.69 -11.38 -11.18
C SER A 65 10.16 -12.25 -10.04
N LEU A 66 10.63 -12.01 -8.82
CA LEU A 66 10.16 -12.73 -7.62
C LEU A 66 8.71 -12.40 -7.29
N MET A 67 8.36 -11.11 -7.33
CA MET A 67 6.98 -10.64 -7.12
C MET A 67 6.03 -11.27 -8.14
N LYS A 68 6.39 -11.20 -9.43
CA LYS A 68 5.62 -11.77 -10.54
C LYS A 68 5.35 -13.25 -10.33
N ALA A 69 6.39 -14.04 -10.04
CA ALA A 69 6.24 -15.48 -9.82
C ALA A 69 5.20 -15.79 -8.73
N ASN A 70 5.23 -15.06 -7.61
CA ASN A 70 4.31 -15.25 -6.50
C ASN A 70 2.88 -14.75 -6.82
N VAL A 71 2.75 -13.57 -7.43
CA VAL A 71 1.45 -13.00 -7.82
C VAL A 71 0.74 -13.89 -8.83
N ASP A 72 1.46 -14.41 -9.83
CA ASP A 72 0.87 -15.30 -10.84
C ASP A 72 0.45 -16.64 -10.24
N ALA A 73 1.26 -17.20 -9.33
CA ALA A 73 1.02 -18.50 -8.69
C ALA A 73 -0.09 -18.51 -7.62
N SER A 74 -0.61 -17.35 -7.22
CA SER A 74 -1.59 -17.25 -6.13
C SER A 74 -2.70 -16.26 -6.45
N LYS A 75 -3.57 -15.98 -5.47
CA LYS A 75 -4.83 -15.26 -5.67
C LYS A 75 -5.04 -14.25 -4.54
N LEU A 76 -5.57 -13.08 -4.91
CA LEU A 76 -5.92 -12.01 -3.99
C LEU A 76 -7.05 -12.44 -3.04
N ILE A 77 -6.96 -12.08 -1.76
CA ILE A 77 -7.96 -12.41 -0.74
C ILE A 77 -8.76 -11.16 -0.35
N GLN A 78 -8.07 -10.05 -0.06
CA GLN A 78 -8.71 -8.76 0.21
C GLN A 78 -7.99 -7.59 -0.44
N LEU A 79 -8.75 -6.52 -0.69
CA LEU A 79 -8.24 -5.19 -1.01
C LEU A 79 -8.85 -4.16 -0.05
N GLY A 80 -8.00 -3.35 0.54
CA GLY A 80 -8.38 -2.14 1.24
C GLY A 80 -8.34 -0.95 0.31
N LEU A 81 -9.33 -0.08 0.43
CA LEU A 81 -9.38 1.15 -0.34
C LEU A 81 -9.84 2.29 0.57
N THR A 82 -8.95 3.25 0.79
CA THR A 82 -9.24 4.45 1.56
C THR A 82 -9.10 5.67 0.67
N LEU A 83 -10.16 6.48 0.61
CA LEU A 83 -10.16 7.75 -0.11
C LEU A 83 -10.02 8.88 0.90
N SER A 84 -9.21 9.89 0.57
CA SER A 84 -9.12 11.13 1.32
C SER A 84 -9.04 12.35 0.40
N ASP A 85 -9.40 13.51 0.95
CA ASP A 85 -9.02 14.78 0.35
C ASP A 85 -7.50 15.06 0.53
N GLU A 86 -7.04 16.22 0.08
CA GLU A 86 -5.64 16.64 0.16
C GLU A 86 -5.11 16.86 1.59
N HIS A 87 -6.02 16.93 2.58
CA HIS A 87 -5.75 17.12 3.99
C HIS A 87 -5.93 15.84 4.83
N GLY A 88 -6.31 14.73 4.20
CA GLY A 88 -6.53 13.45 4.89
C GLY A 88 -7.92 13.29 5.50
N ASN A 89 -8.89 14.15 5.16
CA ASN A 89 -10.28 13.94 5.57
C ASN A 89 -10.90 12.82 4.73
N LEU A 90 -11.70 11.96 5.37
CA LEU A 90 -12.35 10.81 4.76
C LEU A 90 -13.78 11.14 4.31
N PRO A 91 -14.32 10.45 3.28
CA PRO A 91 -15.70 10.66 2.86
C PRO A 91 -16.68 10.24 3.95
N ASP A 92 -17.65 11.10 4.24
CA ASP A 92 -18.72 10.87 5.22
C ASP A 92 -20.13 10.82 4.61
N PHE A 93 -20.28 11.24 3.35
CA PHE A 93 -21.55 11.34 2.63
C PHE A 93 -22.64 12.14 3.38
N GLY A 94 -22.24 13.15 4.15
CA GLY A 94 -23.16 13.93 5.00
C GLY A 94 -23.70 13.15 6.19
N SER A 95 -23.13 11.97 6.49
CA SER A 95 -23.47 11.18 7.65
C SER A 95 -22.62 11.55 8.88
N GLY A 96 -22.97 10.97 10.03
CA GLY A 96 -22.22 11.11 11.28
C GLY A 96 -20.91 10.31 11.33
N ALA A 97 -20.58 9.52 10.29
CA ALA A 97 -19.40 8.66 10.25
C ALA A 97 -18.66 8.76 8.91
N CYS A 98 -17.34 8.60 8.97
CA CYS A 98 -16.51 8.45 7.78
C CYS A 98 -16.46 6.99 7.35
N CYS A 99 -16.08 6.73 6.11
CA CYS A 99 -16.00 5.36 5.60
C CYS A 99 -14.75 5.07 4.78
N VAL A 100 -14.36 3.79 4.81
CA VAL A 100 -13.34 3.17 3.98
C VAL A 100 -13.87 1.82 3.50
N TRP A 101 -13.28 1.23 2.47
CA TRP A 101 -13.78 0.01 1.85
C TRP A 101 -12.83 -1.17 2.04
N GLN A 102 -13.41 -2.34 2.24
CA GLN A 102 -12.71 -3.63 2.28
C GLN A 102 -13.38 -4.60 1.33
N PHE A 103 -12.75 -4.88 0.19
CA PHE A 103 -13.22 -5.85 -0.78
C PHE A 103 -12.75 -7.24 -0.39
N ASN A 104 -13.67 -8.20 -0.40
CA ASN A 104 -13.41 -9.60 -0.09
C ASN A 104 -13.54 -10.42 -1.37
N PHE A 105 -12.46 -11.04 -1.83
CA PHE A 105 -12.44 -11.76 -3.11
C PHE A 105 -12.79 -13.24 -2.96
N ARG A 106 -13.28 -13.83 -4.05
CA ARG A 106 -13.83 -15.19 -4.07
C ARG A 106 -12.84 -16.25 -4.51
N GLU A 107 -11.85 -15.87 -5.29
CA GLU A 107 -11.07 -16.80 -6.10
C GLU A 107 -10.19 -17.74 -5.27
N PHE A 108 -9.70 -17.27 -4.12
CA PHE A 108 -8.83 -18.03 -3.25
C PHE A 108 -9.60 -19.12 -2.48
N ASP A 109 -9.19 -20.36 -2.67
CA ASP A 109 -9.69 -21.57 -2.02
C ASP A 109 -8.59 -22.15 -1.12
N VAL A 110 -8.70 -21.89 0.19
CA VAL A 110 -7.72 -22.29 1.22
C VAL A 110 -7.42 -23.80 1.25
N ASP A 111 -8.31 -24.63 0.71
CA ASP A 111 -8.15 -26.09 0.67
C ASP A 111 -7.43 -26.59 -0.59
N LYS A 112 -7.24 -25.73 -1.62
CA LYS A 112 -6.75 -26.14 -2.94
C LYS A 112 -5.59 -25.31 -3.47
N ASP A 113 -5.59 -24.01 -3.19
CA ASP A 113 -4.64 -23.09 -3.78
C ASP A 113 -3.30 -23.09 -3.05
N LEU A 114 -2.25 -22.70 -3.76
CA LEU A 114 -0.92 -22.52 -3.18
C LEU A 114 -0.96 -21.42 -2.12
N GLN A 115 -0.36 -21.70 -0.97
CA GLN A 115 -0.38 -20.81 0.17
C GLN A 115 0.83 -21.00 1.08
N GLU A 116 1.25 -19.93 1.73
CA GLU A 116 2.15 -19.97 2.86
C GLU A 116 1.34 -20.16 4.15
N PHE A 117 1.57 -21.26 4.85
CA PHE A 117 0.76 -21.66 6.01
C PHE A 117 0.73 -20.59 7.13
N SER A 118 1.88 -19.98 7.42
CA SER A 118 2.02 -18.88 8.40
C SER A 118 1.13 -17.69 8.06
N SER A 119 1.10 -17.29 6.78
CA SER A 119 0.26 -16.19 6.30
C SER A 119 -1.23 -16.52 6.47
N ILE A 120 -1.65 -17.74 6.14
CA ILE A 120 -3.04 -18.17 6.32
C ILE A 120 -3.44 -18.23 7.80
N GLU A 121 -2.58 -18.75 8.67
CA GLU A 121 -2.86 -18.74 10.11
C GLU A 121 -2.99 -17.32 10.65
N LEU A 122 -2.13 -16.41 10.22
CA LEU A 122 -2.19 -15.00 10.61
C LEU A 122 -3.50 -14.36 10.16
N LEU A 123 -3.90 -14.55 8.90
CA LEU A 123 -5.15 -14.02 8.36
C LEU A 123 -6.38 -14.59 9.09
N LYS A 124 -6.40 -15.90 9.37
CA LYS A 124 -7.48 -16.52 10.19
C LYS A 124 -7.56 -15.91 11.58
N ARG A 125 -6.41 -15.74 12.26
CA ARG A 125 -6.34 -15.12 13.60
C ARG A 125 -6.83 -13.67 13.60
N ASN A 126 -6.60 -12.95 12.51
CA ASN A 126 -7.06 -11.57 12.34
C ASN A 126 -8.50 -11.45 11.78
N GLY A 127 -9.19 -12.58 11.57
CA GLY A 127 -10.63 -12.62 11.33
C GLY A 127 -11.06 -12.76 9.88
N ILE A 128 -10.17 -13.18 8.99
CA ILE A 128 -10.55 -13.57 7.62
C ILE A 128 -11.33 -14.88 7.65
N ASP A 129 -12.57 -14.83 7.15
CA ASP A 129 -13.41 -16.01 6.95
C ASP A 129 -13.35 -16.47 5.49
N PHE A 130 -12.42 -17.41 5.24
CA PHE A 130 -12.22 -18.01 3.92
C PHE A 130 -13.46 -18.73 3.37
N SER A 131 -14.37 -19.20 4.23
CA SER A 131 -15.62 -19.81 3.78
C SER A 131 -16.57 -18.73 3.22
N ALA A 132 -16.66 -17.60 3.92
CA ALA A 132 -17.43 -16.44 3.45
C ALA A 132 -16.84 -15.87 2.15
N ASN A 133 -15.51 -15.76 2.02
CA ASN A 133 -14.84 -15.40 0.76
C ASN A 133 -15.31 -16.29 -0.39
N LYS A 134 -15.24 -17.60 -0.24
CA LYS A 134 -15.62 -18.56 -1.30
C LYS A 134 -17.11 -18.49 -1.68
N MET A 135 -17.98 -18.21 -0.71
CA MET A 135 -19.44 -18.22 -0.90
C MET A 135 -20.00 -16.89 -1.39
N HIS A 136 -19.48 -15.77 -0.89
CA HIS A 136 -20.04 -14.43 -1.05
C HIS A 136 -19.05 -13.41 -1.62
N GLY A 137 -17.80 -13.81 -1.80
CA GLY A 137 -16.74 -12.93 -2.29
C GLY A 137 -17.03 -12.36 -3.66
N VAL A 138 -16.47 -11.18 -3.88
CA VAL A 138 -16.42 -10.50 -5.16
C VAL A 138 -15.59 -11.32 -6.15
N ARG A 139 -16.11 -11.49 -7.36
CA ARG A 139 -15.30 -11.95 -8.49
C ARG A 139 -14.41 -10.82 -8.97
N SER A 140 -13.11 -11.08 -9.06
CA SER A 140 -12.06 -10.21 -9.58
C SER A 140 -12.41 -9.60 -10.94
N GLU A 141 -13.06 -10.35 -11.83
CA GLU A 141 -13.54 -9.86 -13.13
C GLU A 141 -14.60 -8.76 -13.00
N ASP A 142 -15.57 -8.95 -12.09
CA ASP A 142 -16.65 -7.98 -11.85
C ASP A 142 -16.10 -6.74 -11.15
N PHE A 143 -15.18 -6.92 -10.20
CA PHE A 143 -14.41 -5.84 -9.60
C PHE A 143 -13.65 -5.05 -10.66
N ALA A 144 -12.88 -5.72 -11.52
CA ALA A 144 -12.05 -5.09 -12.53
C ALA A 144 -12.87 -4.25 -13.51
N ARG A 145 -14.03 -4.77 -13.95
CA ARG A 145 -14.97 -4.03 -14.80
C ARG A 145 -15.39 -2.70 -14.18
N LEU A 146 -15.71 -2.70 -12.88
CA LEU A 146 -16.16 -1.48 -12.18
C LEU A 146 -15.03 -0.53 -11.86
N PHE A 147 -13.87 -1.07 -11.48
CA PHE A 147 -12.66 -0.32 -11.15
C PHE A 147 -12.15 0.50 -12.33
N ARG A 148 -12.06 -0.10 -13.54
CA ARG A 148 -11.56 0.58 -14.75
C ARG A 148 -12.36 1.85 -15.11
N GLY A 149 -13.62 1.95 -14.71
CA GLY A 149 -14.46 3.13 -14.94
C GLY A 149 -14.63 4.05 -13.72
N CYS A 150 -13.89 3.81 -12.63
CA CYS A 150 -14.11 4.49 -11.36
C CYS A 150 -13.12 5.63 -11.09
N PHE A 151 -11.85 5.44 -11.47
CA PHE A 151 -10.76 6.35 -11.10
C PHE A 151 -10.27 7.13 -12.32
N GLY A 152 -10.04 8.42 -12.13
CA GLY A 152 -9.54 9.33 -13.18
C GLY A 152 -8.02 9.57 -13.09
N PRO A 153 -7.44 10.24 -14.11
CA PRO A 153 -5.99 10.51 -14.17
C PRO A 153 -5.48 11.45 -13.07
N ASN A 154 -6.37 12.18 -12.39
CA ASN A 154 -6.04 13.11 -11.31
C ASN A 154 -5.96 12.43 -9.93
N CYS A 155 -6.19 11.11 -9.86
CA CYS A 155 -6.06 10.40 -8.60
C CYS A 155 -4.58 10.29 -8.20
N THR A 156 -4.34 10.34 -6.90
CA THR A 156 -3.04 10.05 -6.30
C THR A 156 -3.11 8.74 -5.55
N TRP A 157 -2.23 7.80 -5.87
CA TRP A 157 -2.21 6.48 -5.26
C TRP A 157 -1.11 6.37 -4.23
N VAL A 158 -1.43 5.79 -3.08
CA VAL A 158 -0.56 5.68 -1.93
C VAL A 158 -0.52 4.22 -1.47
N THR A 159 0.68 3.72 -1.23
CA THR A 159 0.90 2.36 -0.70
C THR A 159 1.94 2.40 0.40
N PHE A 160 2.08 1.30 1.14
CA PHE A 160 3.23 1.05 1.98
C PHE A 160 3.88 -0.26 1.52
N HIS A 161 5.05 -0.19 0.87
CA HIS A 161 5.71 -1.36 0.30
C HIS A 161 4.83 -2.09 -0.74
N GLY A 162 4.13 -1.33 -1.60
CA GLY A 162 2.99 -1.80 -2.36
C GLY A 162 3.29 -2.52 -3.66
N GLY A 163 4.48 -3.11 -3.82
CA GLY A 163 4.82 -3.85 -5.04
C GLY A 163 3.82 -4.96 -5.32
N TYR A 164 3.58 -5.82 -4.32
CA TYR A 164 2.58 -6.89 -4.42
C TYR A 164 1.15 -6.36 -4.57
N ASP A 165 0.79 -5.28 -3.87
CA ASP A 165 -0.55 -4.66 -3.98
C ASP A 165 -0.86 -4.28 -5.43
N PHE A 166 0.05 -3.56 -6.07
CA PHE A 166 -0.08 -3.19 -7.48
C PHE A 166 0.03 -4.40 -8.40
N GLY A 167 0.83 -5.41 -8.04
CA GLY A 167 0.88 -6.69 -8.75
C GLY A 167 -0.48 -7.36 -8.82
N TYR A 168 -1.14 -7.59 -7.67
CA TYR A 168 -2.46 -8.22 -7.65
C TYR A 168 -3.53 -7.38 -8.31
N LEU A 169 -3.54 -6.06 -8.09
CA LEU A 169 -4.49 -5.19 -8.78
C LEU A 169 -4.28 -5.22 -10.29
N THR A 170 -3.03 -5.21 -10.77
CA THR A 170 -2.75 -5.31 -12.21
C THR A 170 -3.23 -6.65 -12.77
N LYS A 171 -2.93 -7.77 -12.09
CA LYS A 171 -3.42 -9.11 -12.47
C LYS A 171 -4.95 -9.17 -12.54
N ALA A 172 -5.64 -8.62 -11.54
CA ALA A 172 -7.09 -8.54 -11.54
C ALA A 172 -7.62 -7.65 -12.67
N LEU A 173 -6.98 -6.50 -12.90
CA LEU A 173 -7.38 -5.53 -13.92
C LEU A 173 -7.08 -6.01 -15.33
N THR A 174 -6.09 -6.85 -15.59
CA THR A 174 -5.83 -7.42 -16.92
C THR A 174 -6.54 -8.74 -17.14
N ASN A 175 -6.96 -9.40 -16.06
CA ASN A 175 -7.43 -10.79 -16.07
C ASN A 175 -6.40 -11.74 -16.73
N SER A 176 -5.12 -11.50 -16.45
CA SER A 176 -3.99 -12.25 -17.01
C SER A 176 -2.82 -12.27 -16.03
N ASP A 177 -1.89 -13.20 -16.23
CA ASP A 177 -0.58 -13.14 -15.58
C ASP A 177 0.10 -11.78 -15.87
N LEU A 178 1.00 -11.39 -14.96
CA LEU A 178 1.73 -10.13 -15.08
C LEU A 178 2.64 -10.12 -16.33
N PRO A 179 3.05 -8.94 -16.84
CA PRO A 179 3.95 -8.86 -17.98
C PRO A 179 5.29 -9.55 -17.75
N ARG A 180 5.99 -9.93 -18.83
CA ARG A 180 7.27 -10.65 -18.69
C ARG A 180 8.37 -9.79 -18.08
N ASP A 181 8.42 -8.51 -18.41
CA ASP A 181 9.45 -7.56 -18.01
C ASP A 181 8.88 -6.41 -17.18
N LEU A 182 9.74 -5.81 -16.34
CA LEU A 182 9.38 -4.69 -15.48
C LEU A 182 8.94 -3.46 -16.27
N GLY A 183 9.53 -3.20 -17.44
CA GLY A 183 9.16 -2.07 -18.29
C GLY A 183 7.68 -2.09 -18.66
N THR A 184 7.22 -3.20 -19.23
CA THR A 184 5.81 -3.40 -19.61
C THR A 184 4.88 -3.34 -18.39
N PHE A 185 5.31 -3.84 -17.23
CA PHE A 185 4.54 -3.70 -15.98
C PHE A 185 4.38 -2.24 -15.56
N ARG A 186 5.43 -1.42 -15.67
CA ARG A 186 5.37 0.02 -15.38
C ARG A 186 4.41 0.76 -16.31
N ASP A 187 4.36 0.36 -17.58
CA ASP A 187 3.43 0.94 -18.55
C ASP A 187 1.98 0.64 -18.16
N LEU A 188 1.69 -0.59 -17.70
CA LEU A 188 0.37 -0.95 -17.17
C LEU A 188 0.03 -0.16 -15.90
N LEU A 189 0.99 0.01 -14.99
CA LEU A 189 0.74 0.82 -13.79
C LEU A 189 0.42 2.27 -14.15
N SER A 190 1.19 2.85 -15.07
CA SER A 190 0.95 4.21 -15.56
C SER A 190 -0.41 4.33 -16.26
N HIS A 191 -0.85 3.29 -16.97
CA HIS A 191 -2.14 3.26 -17.64
C HIS A 191 -3.32 3.22 -16.65
N TYR A 192 -3.27 2.35 -15.63
CA TYR A 192 -4.39 2.15 -14.71
C TYR A 192 -4.40 3.12 -13.51
N PHE A 193 -3.22 3.54 -13.04
CA PHE A 193 -3.08 4.32 -11.81
C PHE A 193 -2.49 5.72 -12.06
N GLY A 194 -2.07 6.03 -13.28
CA GLY A 194 -1.47 7.32 -13.62
C GLY A 194 -0.04 7.46 -13.08
N ILE A 195 0.45 8.71 -13.03
CA ILE A 195 1.84 9.01 -12.64
C ILE A 195 1.99 9.46 -11.18
N SER A 196 0.89 9.74 -10.49
CA SER A 196 0.89 10.24 -9.10
C SER A 196 0.82 9.07 -8.13
N MET A 197 1.87 8.26 -8.09
CA MET A 197 2.00 7.13 -7.17
C MET A 197 3.04 7.42 -6.09
N TYR A 198 2.73 7.04 -4.85
CA TYR A 198 3.60 7.20 -3.70
C TYR A 198 3.68 5.88 -2.94
N ASP A 199 4.90 5.44 -2.66
CA ASP A 199 5.13 4.36 -1.71
C ASP A 199 5.78 4.93 -0.46
N VAL A 200 5.06 4.91 0.65
CA VAL A 200 5.51 5.46 1.94
C VAL A 200 6.81 4.79 2.39
N LYS A 201 7.00 3.49 2.12
CA LYS A 201 8.24 2.79 2.45
C LYS A 201 9.42 3.33 1.65
N ALA A 202 9.21 3.63 0.36
CA ALA A 202 10.21 4.28 -0.49
C ALA A 202 10.47 5.73 -0.07
N MET A 203 9.43 6.50 0.29
CA MET A 203 9.58 7.87 0.81
C MET A 203 10.48 7.90 2.06
N MET A 204 10.44 6.83 2.85
CA MET A 204 11.21 6.71 4.09
C MET A 204 12.61 6.09 3.92
N GLU A 205 12.95 5.58 2.74
CA GLU A 205 14.24 4.95 2.45
C GLU A 205 15.44 5.90 2.66
N PRO A 206 15.42 7.18 2.22
CA PRO A 206 16.52 8.11 2.47
C PRO A 206 16.85 8.32 3.95
N PHE A 207 15.88 8.04 4.83
CA PHE A 207 16.02 8.14 6.29
C PHE A 207 16.38 6.80 6.95
N ARG A 208 16.70 5.78 6.14
CA ARG A 208 17.11 4.43 6.55
C ARG A 208 16.08 3.69 7.41
N PHE A 209 14.80 4.01 7.26
CA PHE A 209 13.73 3.36 8.01
C PHE A 209 13.49 1.92 7.54
N ARG A 210 13.72 0.94 8.43
CA ARG A 210 13.57 -0.49 8.11
C ARG A 210 12.31 -1.16 8.67
N GLY A 211 11.53 -0.49 9.53
CA GLY A 211 10.32 -1.06 10.16
C GLY A 211 9.12 -1.26 9.22
N GLY A 212 8.08 -1.91 9.72
CA GLY A 212 6.79 -2.09 9.03
C GLY A 212 5.84 -0.90 9.21
N LEU A 213 4.63 -1.01 8.64
CA LEU A 213 3.60 0.04 8.71
C LEU A 213 3.27 0.41 10.16
N GLU A 214 3.04 -0.58 11.02
CA GLU A 214 2.75 -0.38 12.45
C GLU A 214 3.89 0.33 13.19
N SER A 215 5.14 -0.04 12.90
CA SER A 215 6.30 0.63 13.49
C SER A 215 6.37 2.10 13.07
N LEU A 216 6.07 2.40 11.81
CA LEU A 216 6.05 3.79 11.31
C LEU A 216 4.86 4.56 11.86
N ALA A 217 3.69 3.94 12.03
CA ALA A 217 2.54 4.54 12.68
C ALA A 217 2.87 4.94 14.13
N ALA A 218 3.51 4.03 14.88
CA ALA A 218 3.94 4.29 16.26
C ALA A 218 4.90 5.49 16.36
N CYS A 219 5.82 5.65 15.40
CA CYS A 219 6.70 6.81 15.31
C CYS A 219 5.97 8.15 15.27
N PHE A 220 4.78 8.19 14.65
CA PHE A 220 3.93 9.37 14.55
C PHE A 220 2.82 9.39 15.62
N ASN A 221 2.88 8.51 16.62
CA ASN A 221 1.85 8.30 17.64
C ASN A 221 0.45 8.08 17.03
N LEU A 222 0.40 7.41 15.87
CA LEU A 222 -0.84 7.01 15.25
C LEU A 222 -1.30 5.67 15.86
N VAL A 223 -2.61 5.59 16.10
CA VAL A 223 -3.27 4.37 16.56
C VAL A 223 -4.31 3.98 15.53
N ARG A 224 -4.51 2.67 15.33
CA ARG A 224 -5.55 2.15 14.45
C ARG A 224 -6.92 2.58 14.96
N VAL A 225 -7.65 3.32 14.13
CA VAL A 225 -8.93 3.93 14.52
C VAL A 225 -10.16 3.10 14.14
N ALA A 226 -10.00 2.11 13.26
CA ALA A 226 -11.05 1.19 12.84
C ALA A 226 -10.44 -0.11 12.31
N GLY A 227 -11.11 -1.24 12.52
CA GLY A 227 -10.65 -2.56 12.06
C GLY A 227 -9.50 -3.16 12.87
N LYS A 228 -8.89 -4.21 12.32
CA LYS A 228 -7.77 -4.95 12.91
C LYS A 228 -6.55 -4.86 12.01
N SER A 229 -5.36 -5.07 12.59
CA SER A 229 -4.13 -5.26 11.83
C SER A 229 -4.23 -6.52 10.98
N HIS A 230 -3.61 -6.52 9.80
CA HIS A 230 -3.73 -7.59 8.80
C HIS A 230 -5.16 -7.79 8.30
N GLN A 231 -5.82 -6.67 8.05
CA GLN A 231 -7.06 -6.58 7.29
C GLN A 231 -6.96 -5.36 6.37
N ALA A 232 -7.10 -5.62 5.08
CA ALA A 232 -6.70 -4.67 4.05
C ALA A 232 -7.38 -3.30 4.20
N GLY A 233 -8.68 -3.25 4.54
CA GLY A 233 -9.39 -1.97 4.72
C GLY A 233 -8.81 -1.13 5.86
N SER A 234 -8.45 -1.79 6.97
CA SER A 234 -7.84 -1.14 8.12
C SER A 234 -6.41 -0.69 7.84
N ASP A 235 -5.63 -1.52 7.14
CA ASP A 235 -4.24 -1.24 6.77
C ASP A 235 -4.12 -0.15 5.70
N SER A 236 -5.03 -0.11 4.73
CA SER A 236 -5.13 1.01 3.78
C SER A 236 -5.40 2.34 4.50
N LEU A 237 -6.22 2.32 5.56
CA LEU A 237 -6.53 3.51 6.34
C LEU A 237 -5.32 3.99 7.14
N LEU A 238 -4.61 3.06 7.79
CA LEU A 238 -3.38 3.37 8.51
C LEU A 238 -2.30 3.89 7.55
N THR A 239 -2.17 3.30 6.36
CA THR A 239 -1.30 3.77 5.29
C THR A 239 -1.61 5.22 4.90
N MET A 240 -2.89 5.59 4.73
CA MET A 240 -3.27 6.98 4.45
C MET A 240 -2.86 7.93 5.58
N GLN A 241 -3.13 7.55 6.84
CA GLN A 241 -2.82 8.38 8.00
C GLN A 241 -1.31 8.60 8.15
N VAL A 242 -0.52 7.55 7.95
CA VAL A 242 0.94 7.62 7.96
C VAL A 242 1.44 8.49 6.81
N PHE A 243 0.91 8.31 5.59
CA PHE A 243 1.28 9.13 4.44
C PHE A 243 1.06 10.63 4.70
N MET A 244 -0.07 11.01 5.26
CA MET A 244 -0.34 12.41 5.60
C MET A 244 0.68 12.96 6.60
N LYS A 245 1.06 12.17 7.61
CA LYS A 245 2.10 12.57 8.58
C LYS A 245 3.50 12.64 7.99
N VAL A 246 3.87 11.68 7.14
CA VAL A 246 5.15 11.71 6.42
C VAL A 246 5.21 12.90 5.48
N LYS A 247 4.13 13.19 4.75
CA LYS A 247 4.01 14.35 3.86
C LYS A 247 4.19 15.67 4.63
N GLU A 248 3.44 15.88 5.72
CA GLU A 248 3.59 17.05 6.61
C GLU A 248 5.03 17.18 7.14
N TRP A 249 5.61 16.07 7.60
CA TRP A 249 6.96 16.01 8.14
C TRP A 249 8.02 16.37 7.10
N CYS A 250 7.91 15.84 5.87
CA CYS A 250 8.80 16.16 4.74
C CYS A 250 8.67 17.63 4.31
N ILE A 251 7.46 18.17 4.23
CA ILE A 251 7.21 19.58 3.86
C ILE A 251 7.86 20.52 4.88
N SER A 252 7.61 20.30 6.18
CA SER A 252 8.14 21.16 7.25
C SER A 252 9.68 21.21 7.27
N ARG A 253 10.35 20.15 6.78
CA ARG A 253 11.82 20.04 6.72
C ARG A 253 12.39 20.26 5.32
N ARG A 254 11.55 20.63 4.35
CA ARG A 254 11.94 20.90 2.94
C ARG A 254 12.60 19.71 2.24
N TYR A 255 12.20 18.48 2.56
CA TYR A 255 12.66 17.26 1.88
C TYR A 255 11.89 17.02 0.58
N ALA A 256 12.13 17.86 -0.44
CA ALA A 256 11.40 17.84 -1.70
C ALA A 256 11.56 16.53 -2.50
N THR A 257 12.68 15.81 -2.35
CA THR A 257 12.94 14.55 -3.06
C THR A 257 12.02 13.42 -2.58
N ALA A 258 11.73 13.34 -1.29
CA ALA A 258 10.82 12.33 -0.71
C ALA A 258 9.34 12.59 -1.06
N LEU A 259 9.02 13.73 -1.67
CA LEU A 259 7.66 14.10 -2.10
C LEU A 259 7.45 13.94 -3.61
N ARG A 260 8.42 13.35 -4.32
CA ARG A 260 8.26 13.01 -5.74
C ARG A 260 7.48 11.71 -5.87
N PRO A 261 6.49 11.64 -6.78
CA PRO A 261 5.88 10.37 -7.14
C PRO A 261 6.97 9.37 -7.56
N CYS A 262 6.80 8.11 -7.16
CA CYS A 262 7.75 7.04 -7.43
C CYS A 262 7.04 5.71 -7.69
N MET A 263 7.75 4.77 -8.31
CA MET A 263 7.28 3.38 -8.36
C MET A 263 7.31 2.78 -6.94
N PRO A 264 6.56 1.69 -6.70
CA PRO A 264 6.62 0.97 -5.45
C PRO A 264 8.04 0.59 -5.03
N TYR A 265 8.24 0.46 -3.72
CA TYR A 265 9.54 0.17 -3.13
C TYR A 265 10.16 -1.09 -3.74
N GLY A 266 11.43 -1.00 -4.13
CA GLY A 266 12.16 -2.09 -4.79
C GLY A 266 11.90 -2.24 -6.30
N LEU A 267 11.02 -1.44 -6.92
CA LEU A 267 10.74 -1.48 -8.37
C LEU A 267 11.21 -0.22 -9.14
N ASN A 268 11.87 0.73 -8.48
CA ASN A 268 12.40 1.94 -9.11
C ASN A 268 13.69 1.63 -9.90
N LEU A 269 13.68 1.84 -11.23
CA LEU A 269 14.90 1.74 -12.06
C LEU A 269 15.88 2.90 -11.81
N GLU A 270 15.39 4.04 -11.31
CA GLU A 270 16.24 5.15 -10.88
C GLU A 270 16.74 4.87 -9.46
N VAL A 271 17.81 4.08 -9.33
CA VAL A 271 19.04 4.26 -8.50
C VAL A 271 19.88 2.98 -8.65
N ILE A 272 20.41 2.71 -9.84
CA ILE A 272 21.66 1.92 -9.99
C ILE A 272 22.47 2.49 -11.15
N THR A 273 22.89 3.76 -11.04
CA THR A 273 23.99 4.29 -11.85
C THR A 273 25.17 4.60 -10.94
N HIS A 274 26.07 3.61 -10.81
CA HIS A 274 27.49 3.77 -10.46
C HIS A 274 27.84 4.22 -9.02
N ALA A 275 27.03 3.90 -8.01
CA ALA A 275 27.30 4.31 -6.62
C ALA A 275 28.03 3.27 -5.73
N GLY A 276 28.54 2.15 -6.28
CA GLY A 276 29.22 1.13 -5.46
C GLY A 276 30.50 1.61 -4.75
N ARG A 277 31.13 2.70 -5.22
CA ARG A 277 32.25 3.38 -4.53
C ARG A 277 31.85 4.69 -3.84
N ALA A 278 30.71 5.28 -4.22
CA ALA A 278 30.22 6.53 -3.64
C ALA A 278 29.45 6.30 -2.32
N ILE A 279 28.97 5.07 -2.05
CA ILE A 279 28.25 4.73 -0.83
C ILE A 279 29.10 4.97 0.42
N ASP A 280 30.39 4.64 0.43
CA ASP A 280 31.25 4.85 1.61
C ASP A 280 31.53 6.34 1.90
N GLU A 281 31.68 7.18 0.87
CA GLU A 281 31.80 8.64 1.02
C GLU A 281 30.46 9.31 1.38
N LEU A 282 29.34 8.83 0.82
CA LEU A 282 27.99 9.24 1.21
C LEU A 282 27.62 8.78 2.62
N ILE A 283 28.12 7.63 3.10
CA ILE A 283 27.93 7.18 4.48
C ILE A 283 28.54 8.17 5.46
N GLY A 284 29.74 8.69 5.18
CA GLY A 284 30.36 9.75 5.98
C GLY A 284 29.56 11.06 5.99
N LEU A 285 28.99 11.44 4.85
CA LEU A 285 28.13 12.63 4.73
C LEU A 285 26.74 12.45 5.36
N LEU A 286 26.15 11.26 5.29
CA LEU A 286 24.86 10.90 5.91
C LEU A 286 24.96 10.66 7.42
N GLN A 287 26.16 10.59 7.98
CA GLN A 287 26.43 10.54 9.42
C GLN A 287 26.98 11.88 9.95
N SER A 288 27.11 12.89 9.08
CA SER A 288 27.58 14.21 9.48
C SER A 288 26.51 15.00 10.26
N PRO A 289 26.93 15.94 11.13
CA PRO A 289 26.01 16.85 11.80
C PRO A 289 25.13 17.60 10.79
N GLY A 290 23.80 17.45 10.91
CA GLY A 290 22.84 18.06 9.98
C GLY A 290 22.46 17.21 8.76
N SER A 291 22.93 15.96 8.68
CA SER A 291 22.46 14.99 7.69
C SER A 291 20.96 14.68 7.84
N PRO A 292 20.27 14.23 6.77
CA PRO A 292 18.87 13.80 6.86
C PRO A 292 18.63 12.72 7.94
N VAL A 293 19.61 11.85 8.18
CA VAL A 293 19.56 10.80 9.20
C VAL A 293 19.66 11.37 10.62
N GLU A 294 20.60 12.29 10.88
CA GLU A 294 20.68 12.97 12.18
C GLU A 294 19.46 13.85 12.46
N LEU A 295 18.99 14.59 11.46
CA LEU A 295 17.79 15.43 11.60
C LEU A 295 16.53 14.60 11.82
N PHE A 296 16.43 13.41 11.23
CA PHE A 296 15.39 12.43 11.53
C PHE A 296 15.43 11.99 13.01
N LYS A 297 16.63 11.71 13.55
CA LYS A 297 16.83 11.35 14.97
C LYS A 297 16.48 12.47 15.95
N LEU A 298 16.82 13.72 15.62
CA LEU A 298 16.72 14.86 16.55
C LEU A 298 15.31 15.45 16.70
N SER A 299 14.43 15.23 15.72
CA SER A 299 13.24 16.08 15.54
C SER A 299 11.90 15.36 15.72
N ALA A 300 11.93 14.11 16.15
CA ALA A 300 10.76 13.36 16.56
C ALA A 300 11.07 12.61 17.87
N PRO A 301 10.45 12.99 19.00
CA PRO A 301 10.91 12.60 20.34
C PRO A 301 10.87 11.09 20.63
N ASN A 302 10.19 10.28 19.80
CA ASN A 302 10.08 8.82 19.93
C ASN A 302 10.75 8.02 18.79
N LEU A 303 11.42 8.70 17.85
CA LEU A 303 11.94 8.10 16.60
C LEU A 303 13.45 7.78 16.64
N GLY A 304 14.13 8.19 17.72
CA GLY A 304 15.52 7.79 18.00
C GLY A 304 15.71 6.29 18.27
N CYS A 305 14.64 5.51 18.37
CA CYS A 305 14.67 4.06 18.66
C CYS A 305 14.63 3.14 17.43
N LEU A 306 14.59 3.67 16.20
CA LEU A 306 14.33 2.85 14.99
C LEU A 306 15.41 2.96 13.89
N ILE A 307 16.63 3.35 14.27
CA ILE A 307 17.84 3.24 13.44
C ILE A 307 18.83 2.34 14.16
#